data_AF-A0A528CH32-F1
#
_entry.id   AF-A0A528CH32-F1
#
_cell.length_a   1.000
_cell.length_b   1.000
_cell.length_c   1.000
_cell.angle_alpha   90.00
_cell.angle_beta   90.00
_cell.angle_gamma   90.00
#
_symmetry.space_group_name_H-M   'P 1'
#
loop_
_entity.id
_entity.type
_entity.pdbx_description
1 polymer ?
#
loop_
_entity_poly.entity_id
_entity_poly.type
_entity_poly.pdbx_seq_one_letter_code
_entity_poly.pdbx_strand_id
1 'polypeptide(L)' 'IWMAPAYQRLVYKAIKDAGEEFGLIDFGMRALLSMRLEKNFPTWFRELRPIYGPFEGAMDRFVKLEKNDFIGREA' A
#
# COMPACT_ATOMS: atom_id res chain seq x y z
N ILE A 1 -5.42 1.19 -10.52
CA ILE A 1 -5.29 0.74 -11.92
C ILE A 1 -4.35 1.71 -12.61
N TRP A 2 -3.20 1.24 -13.11
CA TRP A 2 -2.22 2.11 -13.76
C TRP A 2 -2.58 2.30 -15.24
N MET A 3 -2.49 3.53 -15.75
CA MET A 3 -2.84 3.90 -17.14
C MET A 3 -2.24 5.25 -17.52
N ALA A 4 -2.20 5.57 -18.81
CA ALA A 4 -1.85 6.93 -19.25
C ALA A 4 -2.94 7.94 -18.81
N PRO A 5 -2.59 9.16 -18.39
CA PRO A 5 -3.55 10.13 -17.82
C PRO A 5 -4.75 10.43 -18.73
N ALA A 6 -4.56 10.40 -20.05
CA ALA A 6 -5.63 10.63 -21.02
C ALA A 6 -6.82 9.68 -20.86
N TYR A 7 -6.60 8.47 -20.32
CA TYR A 7 -7.63 7.45 -20.13
C TYR A 7 -8.29 7.46 -18.75
N GLN A 8 -7.82 8.28 -17.80
CA GLN A 8 -8.26 8.22 -16.40
C GLN A 8 -9.78 8.39 -16.23
N ARG A 9 -10.37 9.37 -16.95
CA ARG A 9 -11.82 9.62 -16.88
C ARG A 9 -12.65 8.50 -17.51
N LEU A 10 -12.16 7.95 -18.63
CA LEU A 10 -12.81 6.84 -19.32
C LEU A 10 -12.88 5.61 -18.40
N VAL A 11 -11.75 5.25 -17.80
CA VAL A 11 -11.68 4.08 -16.91
C VAL A 11 -12.47 4.30 -15.62
N TYR A 12 -12.41 5.50 -15.02
CA TYR A 12 -13.21 5.82 -13.84
C TYR A 12 -14.70 5.65 -14.12
N LYS A 13 -15.21 6.19 -15.23
CA LYS A 13 -16.62 6.04 -15.60
C LYS A 13 -17.00 4.57 -15.82
N ALA A 14 -16.18 3.82 -16.57
CA ALA A 14 -16.46 2.40 -16.82
C ALA A 14 -16.56 1.58 -15.52
N ILE A 15 -15.73 1.87 -14.52
CA ILE A 15 -15.78 1.21 -13.20
C ILE A 15 -17.04 1.62 -12.44
N LYS A 16 -17.43 2.89 -12.47
CA LYS A 16 -18.65 3.36 -11.80
C LYS A 16 -19.91 2.73 -12.41
N ASP A 17 -19.98 2.67 -13.74
CA ASP A 17 -21.10 2.04 -14.45
C ASP A 17 -21.19 0.54 -14.13
N ALA A 18 -20.07 -0.19 -14.19
CA ALA A 18 -20.06 -1.62 -13.85
C ALA A 18 -20.27 -1.90 -12.35
N GLY A 19 -19.98 -0.92 -11.48
CA GLY A 19 -20.09 -1.05 -10.03
C GLY A 19 -21.46 -0.69 -9.46
N GLU A 20 -22.36 -0.12 -10.27
CA GLU A 20 -23.65 0.42 -9.80
C GLU A 20 -24.51 -0.67 -9.15
N GLU A 21 -24.61 -1.84 -9.78
CA GLU A 21 -25.40 -2.97 -9.24
C GLU A 21 -24.85 -3.51 -7.91
N PHE A 22 -23.57 -3.26 -7.60
CA PHE A 22 -22.89 -3.71 -6.39
C PHE A 22 -22.84 -2.63 -5.29
N GLY A 23 -23.46 -1.47 -5.50
CA GLY A 23 -23.42 -0.36 -4.55
C GLY A 23 -22.04 0.30 -4.43
N LEU A 24 -21.28 0.35 -5.52
CA LEU A 24 -19.94 0.93 -5.52
C LEU A 24 -19.96 2.44 -5.19
N ILE A 25 -19.33 2.80 -4.08
CA ILE A 25 -19.16 4.19 -3.65
C ILE A 25 -17.69 4.64 -3.72
N ASP A 26 -17.50 5.95 -3.85
CA ASP A 26 -16.19 6.57 -3.67
C ASP A 26 -15.88 6.69 -2.18
N PHE A 27 -14.64 6.40 -1.79
CA PHE A 27 -14.17 6.57 -0.41
C PHE A 27 -12.87 7.37 -0.38
N GLY A 28 -12.69 8.14 0.70
CA GLY A 28 -11.54 9.02 0.87
C GLY A 28 -10.37 8.38 1.62
N MET A 29 -9.29 9.16 1.75
CA MET A 29 -8.06 8.75 2.40
C MET A 29 -8.24 8.30 3.87
N ARG A 30 -9.18 8.88 4.62
CA ARG A 30 -9.40 8.51 6.03
C ARG A 30 -9.89 7.07 6.18
N ALA A 31 -10.83 6.65 5.33
CA ALA A 31 -11.31 5.27 5.31
C ALA A 31 -10.16 4.32 4.92
N LEU A 32 -9.36 4.69 3.91
CA LEU A 32 -8.17 3.92 3.51
C LEU A 32 -7.16 3.77 4.65
N LEU A 33 -6.87 4.85 5.39
CA LEU A 33 -5.96 4.84 6.53
C LEU A 33 -6.49 4.01 7.71
N SER A 34 -7.80 3.88 7.86
CA SER A 34 -8.41 2.98 8.84
C SER A 34 -8.22 1.52 8.42
N MET A 35 -8.64 1.17 7.20
CA MET A 35 -8.57 -0.21 6.69
C MET A 35 -7.14 -0.75 6.62
N ARG A 36 -6.16 0.08 6.23
CA ARG A 36 -4.75 -0.34 6.19
C ARG A 36 -4.23 -0.66 7.60
N LEU A 37 -4.69 0.07 8.61
CA LEU A 37 -4.28 -0.14 10.00
C LEU A 37 -4.85 -1.47 10.52
N GLU A 38 -6.12 -1.76 10.24
CA GLU A 38 -6.77 -3.04 10.58
C GLU A 38 -6.05 -4.25 9.97
N LYS A 39 -5.42 -4.07 8.80
CA LYS A 39 -4.63 -5.10 8.11
C LYS A 39 -3.15 -5.14 8.53
N ASN A 40 -2.73 -4.28 9.46
CA ASN A 40 -1.33 -4.13 9.87
C ASN A 40 -0.41 -3.82 8.66
N PHE A 41 -0.86 -2.92 7.78
CA PHE A 41 -0.02 -2.40 6.70
C PHE A 41 0.65 -1.11 7.17
N PRO A 42 1.98 -1.09 7.35
CA PRO A 42 2.66 0.06 7.91
C PRO A 42 2.82 1.17 6.87
N THR A 43 3.00 2.39 7.36
CA THR A 43 3.29 3.56 6.53
C THR A 43 4.64 4.19 6.91
N TRP A 44 5.33 4.72 5.91
CA TRP A 44 6.49 5.58 6.13
C TRP A 44 6.11 6.81 6.96
N PHE A 45 7.04 7.28 7.80
CA PHE A 45 6.87 8.38 8.77
C PHE A 45 5.96 8.09 9.97
N ARG A 46 5.42 6.87 10.10
CA ARG A 46 4.64 6.43 11.26
C ARG A 46 5.26 5.18 11.86
N GLU A 47 4.96 4.02 11.29
CA GLU A 47 5.48 2.73 11.74
C GLU A 47 6.86 2.45 11.15
N LEU A 48 7.13 2.92 9.92
CA LEU A 48 8.45 2.80 9.29
C LEU A 48 9.20 4.12 9.35
N ARG A 49 10.42 4.08 9.89
CA ARG A 49 11.35 5.21 9.98
C ARG A 49 12.79 4.67 9.91
N PRO A 50 13.79 5.50 9.56
CA PRO A 50 15.19 5.05 9.49
C PRO A 50 15.79 4.67 10.85
N ILE A 51 15.05 4.92 11.94
CA ILE A 51 15.43 4.60 13.32
C ILE A 51 14.91 3.23 13.78
N TYR A 52 14.11 2.54 12.96
CA TYR A 52 13.60 1.19 13.25
C TYR A 52 14.08 0.22 12.17
N GLY A 53 14.59 -0.92 12.60
CA GLY A 53 14.90 -2.03 11.72
C GLY A 53 13.62 -2.73 11.22
N PRO A 54 13.73 -3.54 10.14
CA PRO A 54 12.58 -4.28 9.62
C PRO A 54 12.00 -5.28 10.62
N PHE A 55 12.81 -5.84 11.53
CA PHE A 55 12.36 -6.75 12.58
C PHE A 55 11.51 -6.04 13.64
N GLU A 56 11.90 -4.82 14.05
CA GLU A 56 11.11 -3.98 14.98
C GLU A 56 9.79 -3.52 14.32
N GLY A 57 9.81 -3.31 13.00
CA GLY A 57 8.63 -2.96 12.20
C GLY A 57 7.73 -4.15 11.82
N ALA A 58 8.00 -5.37 12.31
CA ALA A 58 7.30 -6.61 11.93
C ALA A 58 7.30 -6.90 10.41
N MET A 59 8.36 -6.50 9.72
CA MET A 59 8.56 -6.64 8.27
C MET A 59 9.60 -7.72 7.92
N ASP A 60 9.98 -8.58 8.88
CA ASP A 60 10.94 -9.67 8.72
C ASP A 60 10.62 -10.59 7.53
N ARG A 61 9.33 -10.88 7.28
CA ARG A 61 8.86 -11.66 6.12
C ARG A 61 9.24 -11.08 4.76
N PHE A 62 9.62 -9.80 4.69
CA PHE A 62 10.03 -9.11 3.46
C PHE A 62 11.56 -8.97 3.35
N VAL A 63 12.33 -9.44 4.34
CA VAL A 63 13.79 -9.38 4.34
C VAL A 63 14.37 -10.74 3.96
N LYS A 64 14.95 -10.83 2.77
CA LYS A 64 15.64 -12.05 2.32
C LYS A 64 17.11 -12.03 2.74
N LEU A 65 17.40 -12.47 3.96
CA LEU A 65 18.77 -12.51 4.52
C LEU A 65 19.74 -13.39 3.71
N GLU A 66 19.23 -14.48 3.12
CA GLU A 66 20.02 -15.42 2.32
C GLU A 66 20.37 -14.91 0.91
N LYS A 67 19.88 -13.72 0.50
CA LYS A 67 20.27 -13.18 -0.80
C LYS A 67 21.75 -12.77 -0.80
N ASN A 68 22.23 -12.30 -1.95
CA ASN A 68 23.53 -11.63 -2.06
C ASN A 68 23.64 -10.40 -1.14
N ASP A 69 24.77 -9.70 -1.18
CA ASP A 69 24.96 -8.51 -0.35
C ASP A 69 23.90 -7.41 -0.62
N PHE A 70 23.53 -6.67 0.44
CA PHE A 70 22.60 -5.54 0.38
C PHE A 70 22.81 -4.54 1.52
N ILE A 71 22.42 -3.28 1.25
CA ILE A 71 22.49 -2.20 2.23
C ILE A 71 21.71 -2.56 3.49
N GLY A 72 22.40 -2.59 4.64
CA GLY A 72 21.82 -2.89 5.94
C GLY A 72 21.80 -4.38 6.33
N ARG A 73 22.52 -5.26 5.62
CA ARG A 73 22.57 -6.69 5.93
C ARG A 73 23.19 -7.02 7.29
N GLU A 74 24.27 -6.34 7.66
CA GLU A 74 25.05 -6.61 8.89
C GLU A 74 24.71 -5.66 10.06
N ALA A 75 23.70 -4.80 9.87
CA ALA A 75 23.31 -3.76 10.83
C ALA A 75 22.60 -4.32 12.08
#